data_AF-A0A939GGC0-F1
#
_entry.id   AF-A0A939GGC0-F1
#
_cell.length_a   1.000
_cell.length_b   1.000
_cell.length_c   1.000
_cell.angle_alpha   90.00
_cell.angle_beta   90.00
_cell.angle_gamma   90.00
#
_symmetry.space_group_name_H-M   'P 1'
#
loop_
_entity.id
_entity.type
_entity.pdbx_description
1 polymer ?
#
loop_
_entity_poly.entity_id
_entity_poly.type
_entity_poly.pdbx_seq_one_letter_code
_entity_poly.pdbx_strand_id
1 'polypeptide(L)'
;MPLADFTRRQFDRQKKRISRKLFKRVQPQLIDRPKGILLGGQPASGKTNLIETIKRRMAERQFVVINGDEFRVYHPNYNAIYSQYGTEAPHHTQPFSNALVE
;
A
#
# COMPACT_ATOMS: atom_id res chain seq x y z
N MET A 1 21.10 14.53 0.03
CA MET A 1 20.44 13.25 -0.30
C MET A 1 19.60 13.46 -1.54
N PRO A 2 19.69 12.58 -2.55
CA PRO A 2 18.73 12.50 -3.65
C PRO A 2 17.28 12.69 -3.20
N LEU A 3 16.44 13.30 -4.04
CA LEU A 3 15.06 13.61 -3.68
C LEU A 3 14.22 12.36 -3.36
N ALA A 4 14.55 11.25 -4.03
CA ALA A 4 13.93 9.93 -3.87
C ALA A 4 14.43 9.17 -2.63
N ASP A 5 15.51 9.64 -1.98
CA ASP A 5 16.01 8.99 -0.78
C ASP A 5 15.16 9.35 0.42
N PHE A 6 15.05 8.38 1.33
CA PHE A 6 14.36 8.54 2.60
C PHE A 6 15.16 7.87 3.71
N THR A 7 15.17 8.49 4.88
CA THR A 7 15.79 7.94 6.07
C THR A 7 14.90 6.84 6.68
N ARG A 8 15.51 5.94 7.46
CA ARG A 8 14.77 4.94 8.24
C ARG A 8 13.71 5.56 9.15
N ARG A 9 14.03 6.70 9.78
CA ARG A 9 13.08 7.44 10.63
C ARG A 9 11.86 7.95 9.86
N GLN A 10 12.08 8.45 8.63
CA GLN A 10 10.98 8.88 7.77
C GLN A 10 10.14 7.68 7.32
N PHE A 11 10.78 6.59 6.92
CA PHE A 11 10.11 5.34 6.55
C PHE A 11 9.24 4.82 7.69
N ASP A 12 9.79 4.63 8.89
CA ASP A 12 9.06 4.08 10.04
C ASP A 12 7.86 4.96 10.42
N ARG A 13 8.00 6.29 10.29
CA ARG A 13 6.90 7.24 10.51
C ARG A 13 5.76 7.01 9.51
N GLN A 14 6.08 6.86 8.22
CA GLN A 14 5.06 6.63 7.19
C GLN A 14 4.46 5.24 7.29
N LYS A 15 5.27 4.20 7.55
CA LYS A 15 4.80 2.84 7.84
C LYS A 15 3.78 2.85 8.98
N LYS A 16 4.10 3.49 10.11
CA LYS A 16 3.17 3.65 11.24
C LYS A 16 1.90 4.41 10.87
N ARG A 17 1.96 5.38 9.96
CA ARG A 17 0.78 6.13 9.48
C ARG A 17 -0.10 5.25 8.58
N ILE A 18 0.50 4.51 7.65
CA ILE A 18 -0.20 3.59 6.74
C ILE A 18 -0.86 2.46 7.55
N SER A 19 -0.12 1.80 8.45
CA SER A 19 -0.67 0.73 9.29
C SER A 19 -1.87 1.21 10.12
N ARG A 20 -1.78 2.39 10.75
CA ARG A 20 -2.93 2.97 11.47
C ARG A 20 -4.15 3.20 10.59
N LYS A 21 -3.95 3.58 9.32
CA LYS A 21 -5.05 3.80 8.37
C LYS A 21 -5.67 2.47 7.91
N LEU A 22 -4.84 1.50 7.54
CA LEU A 22 -5.28 0.17 7.07
C LEU A 22 -6.06 -0.58 8.14
N PHE A 23 -5.55 -0.58 9.38
CA PHE A 23 -6.12 -1.34 10.49
C PHE A 23 -7.06 -0.50 11.37
N LYS A 24 -7.47 0.70 10.95
CA LYS A 24 -8.34 1.58 11.78
C LYS A 24 -9.63 0.90 12.25
N ARG A 25 -10.18 -0.01 11.43
CA ARG A 25 -11.49 -0.66 11.64
C ARG A 25 -11.38 -2.16 11.90
N VAL A 26 -10.17 -2.68 12.03
CA VAL A 26 -9.90 -4.10 12.20
C VAL A 26 -8.99 -4.25 13.41
N GLN A 27 -9.20 -5.28 14.23
CA GLN A 27 -8.32 -5.60 15.34
C GLN A 27 -7.65 -6.95 15.04
N PRO A 28 -6.53 -6.97 14.30
CA PRO A 28 -5.88 -8.21 13.86
C PRO A 28 -5.55 -9.16 15.01
N GLN A 29 -5.20 -8.60 16.17
CA GLN A 29 -4.87 -9.34 17.38
C GLN A 29 -6.04 -10.15 17.98
N LEU A 30 -7.28 -9.84 17.59
CA LEU A 30 -8.47 -10.57 18.01
C LEU A 30 -8.88 -11.65 17.00
N ILE A 31 -8.16 -11.80 15.88
CA ILE A 31 -8.46 -12.77 14.83
C ILE A 31 -7.61 -14.01 15.08
N ASP A 32 -8.24 -15.08 15.55
CA ASP A 32 -7.58 -16.36 15.87
C ASP A 32 -6.83 -16.98 14.66
N ARG A 33 -7.41 -16.88 13.46
CA ARG A 33 -6.82 -17.43 12.22
C ARG A 33 -6.95 -16.45 11.05
N PRO A 34 -6.04 -15.46 10.93
CA PRO A 34 -6.06 -14.53 9.80
C PRO A 34 -5.80 -15.28 8.49
N LYS A 35 -6.47 -14.84 7.42
CA LYS A 35 -6.30 -15.41 6.08
C LYS A 35 -5.72 -14.37 5.13
N GLY A 36 -4.72 -14.75 4.35
CA GLY A 36 -4.19 -13.97 3.24
C GLY A 36 -4.74 -14.45 1.91
N ILE A 37 -5.04 -13.51 1.01
CA ILE A 37 -5.39 -13.80 -0.38
C ILE A 37 -4.39 -13.04 -1.26
N LEU A 38 -3.56 -13.76 -1.99
CA LEU A 38 -2.65 -13.19 -2.96
C LEU A 38 -3.32 -13.17 -4.34
N LEU A 39 -3.35 -12.00 -4.98
CA LEU A 39 -3.92 -11.85 -6.31
C LEU A 39 -2.81 -11.75 -7.36
N GLY A 40 -2.85 -12.66 -8.34
CA GLY A 40 -1.97 -12.66 -9.51
C GLY A 40 -2.72 -12.32 -10.79
N GLY A 41 -2.00 -11.85 -11.80
CA GLY A 41 -2.52 -11.60 -13.15
C GLY A 41 -1.82 -10.45 -13.85
N GLN A 42 -1.91 -10.40 -15.17
CA GLN A 42 -1.35 -9.32 -15.99
C GLN A 42 -1.97 -7.94 -15.67
N PRO A 43 -1.29 -6.82 -15.95
CA PRO A 43 -1.90 -5.50 -15.92
C PRO A 43 -3.23 -5.48 -16.71
N ALA A 44 -4.21 -4.71 -16.24
CA ALA A 44 -5.57 -4.63 -16.80
C ALA A 44 -6.41 -5.93 -16.78
N SER A 45 -5.96 -7.03 -16.15
CA SER A 45 -6.74 -8.29 -16.06
C SER A 45 -8.00 -8.24 -15.17
N GLY A 46 -8.38 -7.08 -14.65
CA GLY A 46 -9.56 -6.93 -13.79
C GLY A 46 -9.38 -7.31 -12.32
N LYS A 47 -8.14 -7.32 -11.79
CA LYS A 47 -7.87 -7.63 -10.36
C LYS A 47 -8.70 -6.78 -9.39
N THR A 48 -8.94 -5.50 -9.69
CA THR A 48 -9.80 -4.63 -8.88
C THR A 48 -11.22 -5.18 -8.75
N ASN A 49 -11.81 -5.66 -9.85
CA ASN A 49 -13.15 -6.28 -9.82
C ASN A 49 -13.16 -7.59 -9.02
N LEU A 50 -12.06 -8.34 -9.05
CA LEU A 50 -11.90 -9.56 -8.25
C LEU A 50 -11.88 -9.23 -6.75
N ILE A 51 -11.14 -8.20 -6.33
CA ILE A 51 -11.13 -7.70 -4.93
C ILE A 51 -12.56 -7.38 -4.47
N GLU A 52 -13.30 -6.59 -5.26
CA GLU A 52 -14.67 -6.19 -4.91
C GLU A 52 -15.63 -7.39 -4.89
N THR A 53 -15.45 -8.35 -5.78
CA THR A 53 -16.25 -9.58 -5.79
C THR A 53 -15.98 -10.45 -4.56
N ILE A 54 -14.73 -10.58 -4.13
CA ILE A 54 -14.36 -11.32 -2.91
C ILE A 54 -15.00 -10.65 -1.68
N LYS A 55 -14.87 -9.32 -1.56
CA LYS A 55 -15.49 -8.56 -0.45
C LYS A 55 -17.01 -8.77 -0.40
N ARG A 56 -17.69 -8.73 -1.55
CA ARG A 56 -19.15 -8.96 -1.62
C ARG A 56 -19.54 -10.39 -1.25
N ARG A 57 -18.80 -11.40 -1.73
CA ARG A 57 -19.11 -12.81 -1.47
C ARG A 57 -18.82 -13.25 -0.03
N MET A 58 -17.94 -12.53 0.67
CA MET A 58 -17.53 -12.80 2.04
C MET A 58 -17.85 -11.59 2.94
N ALA A 59 -19.05 -11.03 2.79
CA ALA A 59 -19.45 -9.78 3.45
C ALA A 59 -19.40 -9.85 4.99
N GLU A 60 -19.42 -11.06 5.56
CA GLU A 60 -19.27 -11.31 6.99
C GLU A 60 -17.83 -11.13 7.50
N ARG A 61 -16.85 -11.00 6.59
CA ARG A 61 -15.43 -10.84 6.91
C ARG A 61 -14.97 -9.40 6.74
N GLN A 62 -14.03 -9.00 7.59
CA GLN A 62 -13.30 -7.77 7.44
C GLN A 62 -12.10 -7.98 6.52
N PHE A 63 -11.92 -7.08 5.55
CA PHE A 63 -10.80 -7.11 4.61
C PHE A 63 -9.87 -5.92 4.81
N VAL A 64 -8.58 -6.19 4.77
CA VAL A 64 -7.54 -5.17 4.60
C VAL A 64 -6.90 -5.41 3.24
N VAL A 65 -7.07 -4.46 2.32
CA VAL A 65 -6.43 -4.52 1.01
C VAL A 65 -5.06 -3.85 1.11
N ILE A 66 -4.02 -4.56 0.70
CA ILE A 66 -2.65 -4.06 0.67
C ILE A 66 -2.25 -3.94 -0.80
N ASN A 67 -1.97 -2.71 -1.25
CA ASN A 67 -1.54 -2.41 -2.61
C ASN A 67 -0.32 -1.47 -2.53
N GLY A 68 0.86 -1.98 -2.91
CA GLY A 68 2.10 -1.21 -2.84
C GLY A 68 2.07 0.07 -3.68
N ASP A 69 1.38 0.05 -4.82
CA ASP A 69 1.27 1.23 -5.68
C ASP A 69 0.52 2.37 -5.02
N GLU A 70 -0.51 2.06 -4.23
CA GLU A 70 -1.26 3.06 -3.45
C GLU A 70 -0.42 3.68 -2.32
N PHE A 71 0.71 3.08 -1.95
CA PHE A 71 1.57 3.59 -0.90
C PHE A 71 2.57 4.64 -1.38
N ARG A 72 2.81 4.77 -2.69
CA ARG A 72 3.77 5.74 -3.26
C ARG A 72 3.52 7.18 -2.80
N VAL A 73 2.25 7.57 -2.68
CA VAL A 73 1.82 8.90 -2.22
C VAL A 73 2.21 9.21 -0.77
N TYR A 74 2.61 8.21 0.00
CA TYR A 74 3.09 8.38 1.38
C TYR A 74 4.59 8.60 1.44
N HIS A 75 5.29 8.62 0.30
CA HIS A 75 6.71 8.98 0.27
C HIS A 75 6.91 10.33 0.98
N PRO A 76 7.91 10.47 1.88
CA PRO A 76 8.13 11.71 2.64
C PRO A 76 8.22 12.98 1.78
N ASN A 77 8.77 12.82 0.56
CA ASN A 77 8.96 13.91 -0.41
C ASN A 77 8.03 13.80 -1.63
N TYR A 78 6.91 13.06 -1.55
CA TYR A 78 6.07 12.76 -2.72
C TYR A 78 5.72 14.00 -3.56
N ASN A 79 5.27 15.09 -2.92
CA ASN A 79 4.89 16.30 -3.63
C ASN A 79 6.05 16.92 -4.42
N ALA A 80 7.26 16.89 -3.86
CA ALA A 80 8.44 17.42 -4.54
C ALA A 80 8.84 16.50 -5.71
N ILE A 81 8.79 15.18 -5.52
CA ILE A 81 9.04 14.19 -6.58
C ILE A 81 8.04 14.39 -7.72
N TYR A 82 6.75 14.51 -7.41
CA TYR A 82 5.72 14.72 -8.42
C TYR A 82 5.88 16.06 -9.13
N SER A 83 6.21 17.13 -8.40
CA SER A 83 6.46 18.44 -9.00
C SER A 83 7.65 18.44 -9.97
N GLN A 84 8.65 17.59 -9.74
CA GLN A 84 9.84 17.51 -10.59
C GLN A 84 9.70 16.52 -11.75
N TYR A 85 9.06 15.37 -11.51
CA TYR A 85 9.05 14.24 -12.45
C TYR A 85 7.68 13.92 -13.04
N GLY A 86 6.59 14.51 -12.54
CA GLY A 86 5.24 14.32 -13.06
C GLY A 86 4.85 12.84 -13.15
N THR A 87 4.57 12.38 -14.37
CA THR A 87 4.17 11.00 -14.66
C THR A 87 5.25 9.96 -14.36
N GLU A 88 6.52 10.37 -14.26
CA GLU A 88 7.65 9.50 -13.92
C GLU A 88 7.85 9.33 -12.40
N ALA A 89 7.07 10.02 -11.57
CA ALA A 89 7.12 9.87 -10.11
C ALA A 89 7.03 8.41 -9.59
N PRO A 90 6.30 7.47 -10.25
CA PRO A 90 6.32 6.06 -9.86
C PRO A 90 7.73 5.46 -9.85
N HIS A 91 8.57 5.73 -10.86
CA HIS A 91 9.94 5.21 -10.90
C HIS A 91 10.76 5.66 -9.70
N HIS A 92 10.60 6.92 -9.28
CA HIS A 92 11.31 7.50 -8.13
C HIS A 92 10.76 7.07 -6.76
N THR A 93 9.50 6.63 -6.70
CA THR A 93 8.85 6.20 -5.44
C THR A 93 8.86 4.68 -5.26
N GLN A 94 9.29 3.92 -6.28
CA GLN A 94 9.32 2.45 -6.26
C GLN A 94 10.07 1.86 -5.06
N PRO A 95 11.28 2.34 -4.70
CA PRO A 95 12.03 1.75 -3.59
C PRO A 95 11.27 1.86 -2.26
N PHE A 96 10.55 2.98 -2.07
CA PHE A 96 9.73 3.20 -0.88
C PHE A 96 8.48 2.32 -0.84
N SER A 97 7.76 2.19 -1.95
CA SER A 97 6.58 1.32 -2.00
C SER A 97 6.93 -0.15 -1.80
N ASN A 98 8.05 -0.62 -2.37
CA ASN A 98 8.51 -2.00 -2.22
C ASN A 98 8.84 -2.30 -0.75
N ALA A 99 9.62 -1.44 -0.10
CA ALA A 99 9.99 -1.61 1.31
C ALA A 99 8.79 -1.66 2.27
N LEU A 100 7.60 -1.16 1.87
CA LEU A 100 6.38 -1.23 2.67
C LEU A 100 5.62 -2.56 2.55
N VAL A 101 5.84 -3.30 1.46
CA VAL A 101 5.14 -4.56 1.16
C VAL A 101 6.04 -5.80 1.30
N GLU A 102 7.35 -5.61 1.43
CA GLU A 102 8.33 -6.60 1.89
C GLU A 102 8.28 -6.77 3.43
#